data_AF-A0A4R8RRV3-F1
#
_entry.id   AF-A0A4R8RRV3-F1
#
_cell.length_a   1.000
_cell.length_b   1.000
_cell.length_c   1.000
_cell.angle_alpha   90.00
_cell.angle_beta   90.00
_cell.angle_gamma   90.00
#
_symmetry.space_group_name_H-M   'P 1'
#
loop_
_entity.id
_entity.type
_entity.pdbx_description
1 polymer ?
#
loop_
_entity_poly.entity_id
_entity_poly.type
_entity_poly.pdbx_seq_one_letter_code
_entity_poly.pdbx_strand_id
1 'polypeptide(L)'
;MLSTPVNLPKWLEENSHLLKPPINNYCVYNEDFTVMIVGGPNARTDYHINQTPEWFYQYKGAMMLKIVDEGVFKDVIIREGDMFLLPGNTPHNPVRFADTVGVVLEQRRPEGSVDRMRWYCESCRDVVHEAAFHCTDLGTQIKAAVEAFKADEKARTCDKCGTVAEAAPKPGSIKDPNLE
;
A
#
# COMPACT_ATOMS: atom_id res chain seq x y z
N MET A 1 5.85 -28.54 -8.38
CA MET A 1 7.33 -28.66 -8.47
C MET A 1 7.92 -27.68 -7.48
N LEU A 2 8.97 -28.05 -6.75
CA LEU A 2 9.64 -27.13 -5.82
C LEU A 2 10.35 -26.02 -6.63
N SER A 3 10.11 -24.75 -6.30
CA SER A 3 10.80 -23.62 -6.92
C SER A 3 12.22 -23.47 -6.38
N THR A 4 13.12 -22.92 -7.20
CA THR A 4 14.48 -22.57 -6.76
C THR A 4 14.42 -21.34 -5.83
N PRO A 5 15.23 -21.29 -4.76
CA PRO A 5 15.34 -20.10 -3.92
C PRO A 5 15.78 -18.87 -4.71
N VAL A 6 15.26 -17.70 -4.34
CA VAL A 6 15.66 -16.40 -4.91
C VAL A 6 16.71 -15.76 -4.02
N ASN A 7 17.87 -15.42 -4.59
CA ASN A 7 18.85 -14.55 -3.95
C ASN A 7 18.44 -13.10 -4.23
N LEU A 8 17.89 -12.41 -3.23
CA LEU A 8 17.35 -11.05 -3.39
C LEU A 8 18.40 -10.04 -3.93
N PRO A 9 19.65 -9.97 -3.39
CA PRO A 9 20.67 -9.07 -3.95
C PRO A 9 20.92 -9.29 -5.45
N LYS A 10 21.14 -10.54 -5.86
CA LYS A 10 21.36 -10.88 -7.28
C LYS A 10 20.14 -10.56 -8.13
N TRP A 11 18.93 -10.86 -7.63
CA TRP A 11 17.70 -10.54 -8.32
C TRP A 11 17.57 -9.03 -8.56
N LEU A 12 17.96 -8.19 -7.59
CA LEU A 12 17.92 -6.72 -7.73
C LEU A 12 18.92 -6.19 -8.76
N GLU A 13 20.11 -6.77 -8.86
CA GLU A 13 21.10 -6.43 -9.89
C GLU A 13 20.50 -6.56 -11.30
N GLU A 14 19.72 -7.61 -11.52
CA GLU A 14 19.11 -7.91 -12.82
C GLU A 14 17.75 -7.20 -13.03
N ASN A 15 16.97 -7.00 -11.96
CA ASN A 15 15.53 -6.68 -12.06
C ASN A 15 15.09 -5.40 -11.35
N SER A 16 16.00 -4.62 -10.74
CA SER A 16 15.64 -3.35 -10.05
C SER A 16 14.88 -2.34 -10.93
N HIS A 17 15.02 -2.42 -12.26
CA HIS A 17 14.27 -1.62 -13.21
C HIS A 17 12.74 -1.88 -13.17
N LEU A 18 12.31 -3.05 -12.70
CA LEU A 18 10.89 -3.42 -12.51
C LEU A 18 10.27 -2.80 -11.25
N LEU A 19 11.07 -2.18 -10.37
CA LEU A 19 10.61 -1.61 -9.10
C LEU A 19 10.38 -0.10 -9.17
N LYS A 20 10.30 0.46 -10.37
CA LYS A 20 10.12 1.90 -10.63
C LYS A 20 8.70 2.18 -11.14
N PRO A 21 8.15 3.38 -10.91
CA PRO A 21 6.85 3.77 -11.48
C PRO A 21 6.72 3.49 -12.98
N PRO A 22 5.51 3.17 -13.49
CA PRO A 22 4.22 3.20 -12.79
C PRO A 22 3.87 1.92 -12.02
N ILE A 23 4.62 0.83 -12.20
CA ILE A 23 4.43 -0.44 -11.50
C ILE A 23 5.69 -0.69 -10.68
N ASN A 24 5.61 -0.45 -9.38
CA ASN A 24 6.77 -0.46 -8.49
C ASN A 24 6.86 -1.75 -7.66
N ASN A 25 6.08 -2.78 -7.97
CA ASN A 25 6.11 -4.07 -7.30
C ASN A 25 6.27 -5.22 -8.29
N TYR A 26 6.95 -6.28 -7.85
CA TYR A 26 7.11 -7.53 -8.57
C TYR A 26 6.66 -8.70 -7.69
N CYS A 27 5.78 -9.55 -8.21
CA CYS A 27 5.31 -10.75 -7.51
C CYS A 27 6.26 -11.91 -7.79
N VAL A 28 6.98 -12.36 -6.75
CA VAL A 28 7.96 -13.45 -6.84
C VAL A 28 7.26 -14.81 -6.72
N TYR A 29 6.32 -14.92 -5.79
CA TYR A 29 5.53 -16.14 -5.55
C TYR A 29 4.06 -15.74 -5.37
N ASN A 30 3.15 -16.52 -5.95
CA ASN A 30 1.70 -16.30 -5.88
C ASN A 30 0.98 -17.63 -5.68
N GLU A 31 1.14 -18.22 -4.49
CA GLU A 31 0.57 -19.53 -4.14
C GLU A 31 -0.29 -19.37 -2.87
N ASP A 32 0.02 -20.12 -1.79
CA ASP A 32 -0.61 -19.91 -0.47
C ASP A 32 -0.21 -18.57 0.15
N PHE A 33 0.97 -18.08 -0.22
CA PHE A 33 1.46 -16.75 0.08
C PHE A 33 1.78 -16.01 -1.21
N THR A 34 1.41 -14.72 -1.22
CA THR A 34 1.88 -13.74 -2.18
C THR A 34 3.12 -13.07 -1.60
N VAL A 35 4.26 -13.22 -2.29
CA VAL A 35 5.53 -12.62 -1.90
C VAL A 35 5.90 -11.58 -2.94
N MET A 36 5.97 -10.32 -2.52
CA MET A 36 6.26 -9.20 -3.40
C MET A 36 7.56 -8.52 -3.01
N ILE A 37 8.35 -8.14 -4.02
CA ILE A 37 9.43 -7.16 -3.87
C ILE A 37 8.89 -5.84 -4.37
N VAL A 38 9.03 -4.77 -3.59
CA VAL A 38 8.39 -3.49 -3.86
C VAL A 38 9.37 -2.34 -3.66
N GLY A 39 9.55 -1.53 -4.70
CA GLY A 39 10.35 -0.31 -4.64
C GLY A 39 9.51 0.96 -4.63
N GLY A 40 10.13 2.07 -5.02
CA GLY A 40 9.50 3.39 -5.07
C GLY A 40 10.19 4.33 -6.06
N PRO A 41 9.71 5.58 -6.18
CA PRO A 41 8.73 6.21 -5.30
C PRO A 41 7.28 5.83 -5.64
N ASN A 42 6.41 5.70 -4.64
CA ASN A 42 4.98 5.53 -4.84
C ASN A 42 4.21 6.03 -3.61
N ALA A 43 3.18 6.85 -3.84
CA ALA A 43 2.29 7.34 -2.80
C ALA A 43 0.87 7.53 -3.39
N ARG A 44 -0.14 7.16 -2.60
CA ARG A 44 -1.56 7.30 -2.94
C ARG A 44 -2.34 7.79 -1.72
N THR A 45 -3.62 8.12 -1.88
CA THR A 45 -4.48 8.59 -0.78
C THR A 45 -5.41 7.52 -0.22
N ASP A 46 -5.52 6.36 -0.88
CA ASP A 46 -6.32 5.22 -0.42
C ASP A 46 -5.69 4.49 0.77
N TYR A 47 -6.52 4.10 1.72
CA TYR A 47 -6.21 3.13 2.76
C TYR A 47 -6.81 1.79 2.36
N HIS A 48 -5.96 0.78 2.25
CA HIS A 48 -6.38 -0.60 2.07
C HIS A 48 -6.75 -1.21 3.42
N ILE A 49 -7.78 -2.04 3.42
CA ILE A 49 -8.25 -2.79 4.59
C ILE A 49 -8.35 -4.24 4.15
N ASN A 50 -7.30 -4.99 4.43
CA ASN A 50 -7.20 -6.42 4.23
C ASN A 50 -7.69 -7.14 5.49
N GLN A 51 -8.54 -8.15 5.37
CA GLN A 51 -9.01 -8.93 6.54
C GLN A 51 -7.92 -9.84 7.14
N THR A 52 -6.84 -10.06 6.39
CA THR A 52 -5.69 -10.87 6.80
C THR A 52 -4.48 -9.99 7.16
N PRO A 53 -3.54 -10.49 7.97
CA PRO A 53 -2.32 -9.74 8.27
C PRO A 53 -1.44 -9.51 7.05
N GLU A 54 -0.64 -8.46 7.09
CA GLU A 54 0.38 -8.17 6.09
C GLU A 54 1.74 -8.02 6.78
N TRP A 55 2.74 -8.74 6.27
CA TRP A 55 4.08 -8.69 6.81
C TRP A 55 5.00 -7.89 5.89
N PHE A 56 5.77 -6.98 6.49
CA PHE A 56 6.68 -6.06 5.81
C PHE A 56 8.10 -6.30 6.30
N TYR A 57 9.05 -6.25 5.37
CA TYR A 57 10.48 -6.15 5.65
C TYR A 57 11.11 -5.12 4.74
N GLN A 58 11.86 -4.17 5.28
CA GLN A 58 12.59 -3.20 4.46
C GLN A 58 14.04 -3.64 4.27
N TYR A 59 14.39 -3.99 3.04
CA TYR A 59 15.73 -4.44 2.67
C TYR A 59 16.67 -3.26 2.38
N LYS A 60 16.17 -2.20 1.75
CA LYS A 60 16.92 -0.97 1.43
C LYS A 60 16.05 0.26 1.65
N GLY A 61 16.55 1.21 2.44
CA GLY A 61 15.85 2.44 2.81
C GLY A 61 14.59 2.21 3.64
N ALA A 62 14.06 3.30 4.18
CA ALA A 62 12.84 3.32 4.97
C ALA A 62 11.59 3.52 4.09
N MET A 63 10.47 2.96 4.52
CA MET A 63 9.14 3.33 4.05
C MET A 63 8.32 3.96 5.18
N MET A 64 7.21 4.59 4.80
CA MET A 64 6.19 5.07 5.74
C MET A 64 4.90 4.29 5.49
N LEU A 65 4.35 3.69 6.53
CA LEU A 65 3.05 3.05 6.51
C LEU A 65 2.08 3.89 7.34
N LYS A 66 1.20 4.64 6.66
CA LYS A 66 0.16 5.39 7.37
C LYS A 66 -0.91 4.41 7.79
N ILE A 67 -1.38 4.47 9.03
CA ILE A 67 -2.41 3.57 9.55
C ILE A 67 -3.49 4.34 10.30
N VAL A 68 -4.65 3.70 10.46
CA VAL A 68 -5.69 4.13 11.41
C VAL A 68 -5.83 3.04 12.47
N ASP A 69 -5.42 3.36 13.69
CA ASP A 69 -5.42 2.44 14.82
C ASP A 69 -6.34 2.99 15.91
N GLU A 70 -7.45 2.30 16.18
CA GLU A 70 -8.51 2.75 17.09
C GLU A 70 -9.00 4.18 16.80
N GLY A 71 -9.09 4.55 15.52
CA GLY A 71 -9.49 5.90 15.08
C GLY A 71 -8.37 6.94 15.10
N VAL A 72 -7.18 6.57 15.56
CA VAL A 72 -5.99 7.44 15.60
C VAL A 72 -5.15 7.22 14.34
N PHE A 73 -4.91 8.30 13.60
CA PHE A 73 -4.04 8.29 12.43
C PHE A 73 -2.57 8.33 12.88
N LYS A 74 -1.77 7.37 12.41
CA LYS A 74 -0.35 7.25 12.76
C LYS A 74 0.48 7.04 11.50
N ASP A 75 1.67 7.63 11.48
CA ASP A 75 2.69 7.36 10.46
C ASP A 75 3.72 6.40 11.09
N VAL A 76 3.71 5.13 10.66
CA VAL A 76 4.68 4.14 11.10
C VAL A 76 5.87 4.16 10.14
N ILE A 77 7.05 4.53 10.62
CA ILE A 77 8.28 4.46 9.83
C ILE A 77 8.88 3.06 9.98
N ILE A 78 8.97 2.32 8.88
CA ILE A 78 9.62 1.00 8.83
C ILE A 78 10.97 1.24 8.16
N ARG A 79 12.05 1.27 8.94
CA ARG A 79 13.40 1.61 8.49
C ARG A 79 14.09 0.44 7.81
N GLU A 80 15.21 0.72 7.14
CA GLU A 80 16.06 -0.34 6.58
C GLU A 80 16.43 -1.36 7.66
N GLY A 81 16.21 -2.64 7.36
CA GLY A 81 16.39 -3.76 8.28
C GLY A 81 15.17 -4.09 9.14
N ASP A 82 14.17 -3.21 9.24
CA ASP A 82 13.01 -3.43 10.09
C ASP A 82 12.06 -4.49 9.50
N MET A 83 11.47 -5.26 10.40
CA MET A 83 10.33 -6.14 10.13
C MET A 83 9.10 -5.62 10.86
N PHE A 84 7.93 -5.71 10.23
CA PHE A 84 6.67 -5.27 10.81
C PHE A 84 5.53 -6.19 10.38
N LEU A 85 4.72 -6.64 11.34
CA LEU A 85 3.49 -7.40 11.07
C LEU A 85 2.29 -6.49 11.35
N LEU A 86 1.59 -6.11 10.29
CA LEU A 86 0.34 -5.35 10.38
C LEU A 86 -0.83 -6.33 10.63
N PRO A 87 -1.59 -6.17 11.73
CA PRO A 87 -2.78 -6.97 11.95
C PRO A 87 -3.85 -6.75 10.87
N GLY A 88 -4.60 -7.81 10.55
CA GLY A 88 -5.75 -7.71 9.65
C GLY A 88 -6.80 -6.71 10.16
N ASN A 89 -7.57 -6.16 9.23
CA ASN A 89 -8.55 -5.09 9.40
C ASN A 89 -7.98 -3.73 9.81
N THR A 90 -6.66 -3.56 9.87
CA THR A 90 -6.04 -2.26 10.09
C THR A 90 -6.04 -1.46 8.78
N PRO A 91 -6.76 -0.33 8.67
CA PRO A 91 -6.65 0.53 7.50
C PRO A 91 -5.24 1.06 7.37
N HIS A 92 -4.62 0.86 6.22
CA HIS A 92 -3.24 1.22 5.99
C HIS A 92 -2.98 1.78 4.58
N ASN A 93 -2.05 2.71 4.46
CA ASN A 93 -1.66 3.37 3.22
C ASN A 93 -0.12 3.34 3.10
N PRO A 94 0.44 2.44 2.28
CA PRO A 94 1.88 2.34 2.08
C PRO A 94 2.44 3.50 1.24
N VAL A 95 3.45 4.16 1.76
CA VAL A 95 4.21 5.21 1.09
C VAL A 95 5.67 4.77 0.94
N ARG A 96 6.15 4.72 -0.30
CA ARG A 96 7.50 4.28 -0.65
C ARG A 96 8.28 5.40 -1.30
N PHE A 97 9.53 5.54 -0.90
CA PHE A 97 10.42 6.60 -1.36
C PHE A 97 11.33 6.10 -2.49
N ALA A 98 11.99 7.03 -3.17
CA ALA A 98 12.87 6.69 -4.29
C ALA A 98 14.04 5.82 -3.81
N ASP A 99 14.47 4.88 -4.66
CA ASP A 99 15.62 4.00 -4.40
C ASP A 99 15.51 3.14 -3.12
N THR A 100 14.28 2.83 -2.70
CA THR A 100 13.98 1.90 -1.60
C THR A 100 13.59 0.53 -2.13
N VAL A 101 13.76 -0.52 -1.31
CA VAL A 101 13.36 -1.90 -1.62
C VAL A 101 12.83 -2.56 -0.35
N GLY A 102 11.57 -3.00 -0.39
CA GLY A 102 11.00 -3.83 0.67
C GLY A 102 10.36 -5.10 0.14
N VAL A 103 10.16 -6.05 1.04
CA VAL A 103 9.44 -7.31 0.82
C VAL A 103 8.10 -7.22 1.54
N VAL A 104 7.02 -7.63 0.87
CA VAL A 104 5.68 -7.74 1.46
C VAL A 104 5.20 -9.17 1.28
N LEU A 105 4.73 -9.77 2.37
CA LEU A 105 4.07 -11.06 2.40
C LEU A 105 2.61 -10.86 2.75
N GLU A 106 1.74 -11.39 1.89
CA GLU A 106 0.31 -11.52 2.15
C GLU A 106 -0.07 -12.99 2.04
N GLN A 107 -1.02 -13.44 2.87
CA GLN A 107 -1.63 -14.75 2.64
C GLN A 107 -2.66 -14.67 1.53
N ARG A 108 -2.92 -15.81 0.89
CA ARG A 108 -4.11 -15.97 0.07
C ARG A 108 -5.36 -15.67 0.89
N ARG A 109 -6.26 -14.88 0.29
CA ARG A 109 -7.52 -14.48 0.89
C ARG A 109 -8.36 -15.71 1.24
N PRO A 110 -8.82 -15.85 2.51
CA PRO A 110 -9.78 -16.88 2.88
C PRO A 110 -11.06 -16.78 2.06
N GLU A 111 -11.75 -17.90 1.88
CA GLU A 111 -13.04 -17.92 1.18
C GLU A 111 -14.04 -16.96 1.84
N GLY A 112 -14.73 -16.17 1.02
CA GLY A 112 -15.71 -15.17 1.47
C GLY A 112 -15.10 -13.89 2.07
N SER A 113 -13.77 -13.81 2.21
CA SER A 113 -13.12 -12.59 2.69
C SER A 113 -13.28 -11.42 1.70
N VAL A 114 -13.32 -10.20 2.26
CA VAL A 114 -13.59 -8.96 1.54
C VAL A 114 -12.53 -7.93 1.88
N ASP A 115 -11.86 -7.43 0.85
CA ASP A 115 -10.96 -6.29 0.93
C ASP A 115 -11.75 -5.01 0.76
N ARG A 116 -11.29 -3.93 1.39
CA ARG A 116 -11.85 -2.60 1.21
C ARG A 116 -10.77 -1.59 0.86
N MET A 117 -11.14 -0.63 0.04
CA MET A 117 -10.36 0.57 -0.27
C MET A 117 -11.14 1.76 0.26
N ARG A 118 -10.50 2.56 1.12
CA ARG A 118 -11.14 3.65 1.85
C ARG A 118 -10.35 4.94 1.71
N TRP A 119 -11.07 6.05 1.52
CA TRP A 119 -10.49 7.39 1.53
C TRP A 119 -11.02 8.18 2.72
N TYR A 120 -10.13 8.95 3.34
CA TYR A 120 -10.46 9.79 4.49
C TYR A 120 -10.34 11.27 4.13
N CYS A 121 -11.18 12.10 4.74
CA CYS A 121 -11.15 13.55 4.55
C CYS A 121 -9.88 14.14 5.19
N GLU A 122 -9.12 14.94 4.43
CA GLU A 122 -7.92 15.61 4.95
C GLU A 122 -8.24 16.63 6.06
N SER A 123 -9.45 17.21 6.04
CA SER A 123 -9.87 18.25 7.01
C SER A 123 -10.41 17.66 8.31
N CYS A 124 -11.35 16.72 8.24
CA CYS A 124 -12.08 16.23 9.42
C CYS A 124 -11.88 14.75 9.73
N ARG A 125 -11.07 14.04 8.93
CA ARG A 125 -10.73 12.60 9.08
C ARG A 125 -11.90 11.63 8.95
N ASP A 126 -13.07 12.10 8.55
CA ASP A 126 -14.23 11.22 8.28
C ASP A 126 -14.03 10.40 7.02
N VAL A 127 -14.76 9.29 6.91
CA VAL A 127 -14.74 8.46 5.70
C VAL A 127 -15.42 9.21 4.56
N VAL A 128 -14.69 9.41 3.46
CA VAL A 128 -15.20 10.09 2.25
C VAL A 128 -15.80 9.08 1.30
N HIS A 129 -15.09 7.97 1.08
CA HIS A 129 -15.54 6.91 0.19
C HIS A 129 -14.98 5.58 0.66
N GLU A 130 -15.73 4.51 0.43
CA GLU A 130 -15.28 3.14 0.62
C GLU A 130 -15.83 2.25 -0.49
N ALA A 131 -14.96 1.42 -1.07
CA ALA A 131 -15.31 0.38 -2.01
C ALA A 131 -14.88 -0.98 -1.46
N ALA A 132 -15.78 -1.96 -1.51
CA ALA A 132 -15.53 -3.33 -1.07
C ALA A 132 -15.46 -4.27 -2.28
N PHE A 133 -14.55 -5.25 -2.24
CA PHE A 133 -14.39 -6.22 -3.32
C PHE A 133 -13.82 -7.54 -2.81
N HIS A 134 -14.15 -8.62 -3.51
CA HIS A 134 -13.42 -9.88 -3.37
C HIS A 134 -12.13 -9.77 -4.18
N CYS A 135 -10.98 -9.87 -3.51
CA CYS A 135 -9.68 -9.72 -4.14
C CYS A 135 -9.30 -10.99 -4.91
N THR A 136 -9.32 -10.91 -6.24
CA THR A 136 -8.86 -11.96 -7.16
C THR A 136 -7.62 -11.52 -7.94
N ASP A 137 -7.47 -10.21 -8.19
CA ASP A 137 -6.28 -9.57 -8.76
C ASP A 137 -6.12 -8.20 -8.10
N LEU A 138 -5.29 -8.16 -7.05
CA LEU A 138 -5.10 -6.99 -6.21
C LEU A 138 -4.64 -5.77 -7.03
N GLY A 139 -3.70 -5.94 -7.95
CA GLY A 139 -3.12 -4.85 -8.71
C GLY A 139 -4.13 -4.18 -9.64
N THR A 140 -4.86 -5.00 -10.40
CA THR A 140 -5.87 -4.51 -11.35
C THR A 140 -7.06 -3.88 -10.62
N GLN A 141 -7.54 -4.52 -9.54
CA GLN A 141 -8.70 -4.04 -8.79
C GLN A 141 -8.41 -2.75 -8.01
N ILE A 142 -7.25 -2.63 -7.39
CA ILE A 142 -6.81 -1.38 -6.74
C ILE A 142 -6.74 -0.25 -7.77
N LYS A 143 -6.10 -0.49 -8.92
CA LYS A 143 -5.96 0.54 -9.96
C LYS A 143 -7.32 1.04 -10.44
N ALA A 144 -8.25 0.13 -10.73
CA ALA A 144 -9.60 0.47 -11.14
C ALA A 144 -10.34 1.30 -10.08
N ALA A 145 -10.24 0.92 -8.80
CA ALA A 145 -10.88 1.66 -7.70
C ALA A 145 -10.30 3.08 -7.54
N VAL A 146 -8.97 3.23 -7.64
CA VAL A 146 -8.30 4.53 -7.57
C VAL A 146 -8.67 5.42 -8.76
N GLU A 147 -8.72 4.87 -9.97
CA GLU A 147 -9.11 5.62 -11.18
C GLU A 147 -10.58 6.04 -11.12
N ALA A 148 -11.48 5.17 -10.65
CA ALA A 148 -12.89 5.49 -10.44
C ALA A 148 -13.07 6.61 -9.42
N PHE A 149 -12.41 6.51 -8.25
CA PHE A 149 -12.43 7.56 -7.24
C PHE A 149 -11.90 8.89 -7.77
N LYS A 150 -10.77 8.87 -8.50
CA LYS A 150 -10.17 10.07 -9.09
C LYS A 150 -11.11 10.81 -10.04
N ALA A 151 -11.90 10.07 -10.82
CA ALA A 151 -12.81 10.60 -11.83
C ALA A 151 -14.14 11.13 -11.28
N ASP A 152 -14.52 10.76 -10.05
CA ASP A 152 -15.81 11.10 -9.44
C ASP A 152 -15.65 12.14 -8.31
N GLU A 153 -15.89 13.42 -8.62
CA GLU A 153 -15.83 14.50 -7.64
C GLU A 153 -16.86 14.34 -6.52
N LYS A 154 -18.03 13.77 -6.82
CA LYS A 154 -19.06 13.54 -5.81
C LYS A 154 -18.59 12.48 -4.82
N ALA A 155 -18.03 11.37 -5.30
CA ALA A 155 -17.43 10.35 -4.44
C ALA A 155 -16.25 10.90 -3.63
N ARG A 156 -15.56 11.93 -4.12
CA ARG A 156 -14.47 12.62 -3.42
C ARG A 156 -14.95 13.68 -2.44
N THR A 157 -16.22 14.09 -2.46
CA THR A 157 -16.72 15.16 -1.61
C THR A 157 -17.13 14.59 -0.24
N CYS A 158 -16.51 15.07 0.83
CA CYS A 158 -16.83 14.65 2.18
C CYS A 158 -18.24 15.08 2.57
N ASP A 159 -19.13 14.13 2.88
CA ASP A 159 -20.51 14.41 3.28
C ASP A 159 -20.62 15.23 4.58
N LYS A 160 -19.61 15.14 5.46
CA LYS A 160 -19.61 15.83 6.75
C LYS A 160 -19.24 17.31 6.68
N CYS A 161 -18.29 17.69 5.82
CA CYS A 161 -17.76 19.06 5.78
C CYS A 161 -17.65 19.68 4.38
N GLY A 162 -18.04 18.96 3.32
CA GLY A 162 -17.99 19.43 1.94
C GLY A 162 -16.58 19.55 1.34
N THR A 163 -15.53 19.18 2.08
CA THR A 163 -14.16 19.17 1.54
C THR A 163 -14.01 18.08 0.48
N VAL A 164 -13.53 18.44 -0.71
CA VAL A 164 -13.19 17.49 -1.77
C VAL A 164 -11.82 16.87 -1.45
N ALA A 165 -11.78 15.54 -1.27
CA ALA A 165 -10.56 14.78 -1.02
C ALA A 165 -9.64 14.77 -2.25
N GLU A 166 -8.33 14.79 -1.99
CA GLU A 166 -7.32 14.73 -3.04
C GLU A 166 -7.22 13.30 -3.61
N ALA A 167 -7.14 13.21 -4.94
CA ALA A 167 -6.97 11.92 -5.62
C ALA A 167 -5.51 11.42 -5.61
N ALA A 168 -4.56 12.28 -5.25
CA ALA A 168 -3.16 11.96 -5.07
C ALA A 168 -2.54 12.88 -4.01
N PRO A 169 -1.47 12.46 -3.31
CA PRO A 169 -0.82 13.31 -2.32
C PRO A 169 -0.29 14.61 -2.96
N LYS A 170 -0.46 15.73 -2.25
CA LYS A 170 0.08 17.04 -2.69
C LYS A 170 1.61 16.99 -2.76
N PRO A 171 2.25 17.56 -3.79
CA PRO A 171 3.71 17.66 -3.86
C PRO A 171 4.29 18.27 -2.58
N GLY A 172 5.29 17.60 -1.98
CA GLY A 172 5.95 18.05 -0.75
C GLY A 172 5.16 17.84 0.55
N SER A 173 3.96 17.26 0.52
CA SER A 173 3.15 17.01 1.73
C SER A 173 3.66 15.85 2.59
N ILE A 174 4.42 14.93 1.99
CA ILE A 174 5.00 13.77 2.67
C ILE A 174 6.51 14.01 2.79
N LYS A 175 7.01 14.01 4.03
CA LYS A 175 8.44 14.12 4.32
C LYS A 175 9.10 12.75 4.16
N ASP A 176 10.24 12.73 3.47
CA ASP A 176 11.02 11.51 3.27
C ASP A 176 11.91 11.24 4.50
N PRO A 177 11.69 10.13 5.24
CA PRO A 177 12.46 9.79 6.44
C PRO A 177 13.89 9.31 6.12
N ASN A 178 14.26 9.20 4.84
CA ASN A 178 15.61 8.84 4.39
C ASN A 178 16.53 10.06 4.17
N LEU A 179 15.99 11.27 4.27
CA LEU A 179 16.74 12.53 4.10
C LEU A 179 17.13 13.19 5.44
N GLU A 180 16.85 12.52 6.56
CA GLU A 180 17.21 12.94 7.91
C GLU A 180 18.61 12.47 8.31
#